data_AF-A0A936JY13-F1
#
_entry.id   AF-A0A936JY13-F1
#
_cell.length_a   1.000
_cell.length_b   1.000
_cell.length_c   1.000
_cell.angle_alpha   90.00
_cell.angle_beta   90.00
_cell.angle_gamma   90.00
#
_symmetry.space_group_name_H-M   'P 1'
#
loop_
_entity.id
_entity.type
_entity.pdbx_description
1 polymer ?
#
loop_
_entity_poly.entity_id
_entity_poly.type
_entity_poly.pdbx_seq_one_letter_code
_entity_poly.pdbx_strand_id
1 'polypeptide(L)'
;MHRRTPLHIALLVSASLGAGVLSFFPADAIGQHSGGNGTVVIHSETERQLFWSLICTCGCPRETLGTCACDIASGRREALRDLLAQGKTIEQAQDAYVAMYGIKSLAVPRNQGANRLLWAVPAFAIMLGAGFVVYTLRRFQRRGAAIDAAKKAKAKTSPVKDSKGRDDYDDRLDQELKDLDNE
;
A
#
# COMPACT_ATOMS: atom_id res chain seq x y z
N MET A 1 44.81 0.34 -5.91
CA MET A 1 43.50 0.97 -6.19
C MET A 1 42.46 0.41 -5.22
N HIS A 2 42.12 1.19 -4.19
CA HIS A 2 41.23 0.81 -3.09
C HIS A 2 39.76 0.80 -3.53
N ARG A 3 39.09 -0.35 -3.38
CA ARG A 3 37.64 -0.49 -3.56
C ARG A 3 36.95 -0.32 -2.20
N ARG A 4 36.71 0.92 -1.78
CA ARG A 4 35.95 1.26 -0.57
C ARG A 4 34.54 1.71 -0.93
N THR A 5 33.58 0.78 -1.05
CA THR A 5 32.15 1.13 -1.09
C THR A 5 31.25 -0.06 -0.72
N PRO A 6 31.07 -0.36 0.59
CA PRO A 6 29.78 -0.96 0.99
C PRO A 6 29.13 -0.30 2.21
N LEU A 7 29.69 0.79 2.76
CA LEU A 7 29.22 1.34 4.04
C LEU A 7 28.08 2.36 3.93
N HIS A 8 27.90 3.00 2.77
CA HIS A 8 26.87 4.04 2.59
C HIS A 8 25.47 3.51 2.30
N ILE A 9 25.33 2.25 1.88
CA ILE A 9 24.01 1.67 1.55
C ILE A 9 23.25 1.25 2.82
N ALA A 10 23.98 0.86 3.89
CA ALA A 10 23.36 0.44 5.14
C ALA A 10 22.80 1.60 5.99
N LEU A 11 23.34 2.82 5.82
CA LEU A 11 23.00 3.97 6.68
C LEU A 11 21.76 4.76 6.22
N LEU A 12 21.31 4.57 4.97
CA LEU A 12 20.11 5.25 4.45
C LEU A 12 18.80 4.48 4.66
N VAL A 13 18.86 3.21 5.09
CA VAL A 13 17.65 2.39 5.30
C VAL A 13 17.05 2.58 6.70
N SER A 14 17.83 3.02 7.70
CA SER A 14 17.34 3.21 9.07
C SER A 14 16.63 4.55 9.32
N ALA A 15 16.87 5.58 8.49
CA ALA A 15 16.31 6.91 8.68
C ALA A 15 14.83 7.05 8.23
N SER A 16 14.28 6.05 7.52
CA SER A 16 12.90 6.10 7.00
C SER A 16 11.84 5.62 7.99
N LEU A 17 12.22 4.93 9.06
CA LEU A 17 11.29 4.31 10.03
C LEU A 17 10.84 5.26 11.14
N GLY A 18 11.55 6.38 11.37
CA GLY A 18 11.23 7.34 12.43
C GLY A 18 10.10 8.32 12.10
N ALA A 19 9.81 8.55 10.82
CA ALA A 19 8.82 9.56 10.40
C ALA A 19 7.40 9.00 10.18
N GLY A 20 7.22 7.67 10.16
CA GLY A 20 5.94 7.03 9.86
C GLY A 20 4.95 6.96 11.03
N VAL A 21 5.41 7.15 12.28
CA VAL A 21 4.60 6.89 13.48
C VAL A 21 3.62 8.05 13.78
N LEU A 22 3.94 9.28 13.37
CA LEU A 22 3.06 10.45 13.59
C LEU A 22 1.82 10.46 12.68
N SER A 23 1.80 9.70 11.58
CA SER A 23 0.65 9.61 10.68
C SER A 23 -0.39 8.57 11.13
N PHE A 24 -0.11 7.78 12.17
CA PHE A 24 -0.99 6.71 12.66
C PHE A 24 -1.76 7.07 13.93
N PHE A 25 -1.63 8.30 14.45
CA PHE A 25 -2.53 8.77 15.49
C PHE A 25 -3.86 9.21 14.87
N PRO A 26 -4.97 8.49 15.10
CA PRO A 26 -6.28 9.03 14.77
C PRO A 26 -6.49 10.23 15.70
N ALA A 27 -6.65 11.42 15.13
CA ALA A 27 -7.27 12.50 15.87
C ALA A 27 -8.70 12.04 16.18
N ASP A 28 -9.03 11.86 17.45
CA ASP A 28 -10.40 11.63 17.91
C ASP A 28 -11.29 12.76 17.37
N ALA A 29 -12.05 12.45 16.32
CA ALA A 29 -13.02 13.35 15.73
C ALA A 29 -14.27 13.34 16.60
N ILE A 30 -14.39 14.32 17.49
CA ILE A 30 -15.60 14.52 18.28
C ILE A 30 -16.71 15.00 17.34
N GLY A 31 -17.62 14.10 16.93
CA GLY A 31 -18.80 14.45 16.16
C GLY A 31 -19.82 15.20 17.03
N GLN A 32 -20.06 16.48 16.76
CA GLN A 32 -21.13 17.26 17.39
C GLN A 32 -22.46 16.95 16.65
N HIS A 33 -23.20 15.94 17.10
CA HIS A 33 -24.58 15.70 16.67
C HIS A 33 -25.50 16.70 17.36
N SER A 34 -25.87 17.77 16.67
CA SER A 34 -26.93 18.70 17.09
C SER A 34 -28.19 18.38 16.26
N GLY A 35 -28.92 17.33 16.66
CA GLY A 35 -30.20 16.96 16.04
C GLY A 35 -31.37 17.68 16.71
N GLY A 36 -32.29 18.25 15.92
CA GLY A 36 -33.50 18.92 16.41
C GLY A 36 -34.51 17.97 17.08
N ASN A 37 -35.55 18.54 17.72
CA ASN A 37 -36.55 17.86 18.56
C ASN A 37 -37.53 16.88 17.85
N GLY A 38 -37.21 16.36 16.66
CA GLY A 38 -38.06 15.40 15.94
C GLY A 38 -37.69 13.94 16.24
N THR A 39 -38.65 13.02 16.16
CA THR A 39 -38.38 11.58 16.18
C THR A 39 -38.33 11.03 14.75
N VAL A 40 -37.36 10.16 14.46
CA VAL A 40 -37.28 9.48 13.16
C VAL A 40 -38.16 8.24 13.20
N VAL A 41 -39.18 8.19 12.35
CA VAL A 41 -40.08 7.04 12.21
C VAL A 41 -39.71 6.23 10.97
N ILE A 42 -39.45 4.93 11.15
CA ILE A 42 -39.08 3.99 10.09
C ILE A 42 -40.07 2.83 10.13
N HIS A 43 -40.75 2.54 9.02
CA HIS A 43 -41.81 1.53 8.97
C HIS A 43 -41.35 0.16 8.47
N SER A 44 -40.24 0.10 7.72
CA SER A 44 -39.74 -1.15 7.13
C SER A 44 -38.22 -1.19 7.06
N GLU A 45 -37.68 -2.40 6.85
CA GLU A 45 -36.24 -2.58 6.60
C GLU A 45 -35.79 -1.88 5.31
N THR A 46 -36.63 -1.88 4.28
CA THR A 46 -36.38 -1.19 3.00
C THR A 46 -36.26 0.33 3.21
N GLU A 47 -37.16 0.93 4.00
CA GLU A 47 -37.06 2.35 4.39
C GLU A 47 -35.79 2.61 5.19
N ARG A 48 -35.45 1.73 6.14
CA ARG A 48 -34.23 1.86 6.94
C ARG A 48 -33.00 1.90 6.03
N GLN A 49 -32.88 0.95 5.12
CA GLN A 49 -31.76 0.87 4.18
C GLN A 49 -31.69 2.12 3.28
N LEU A 50 -32.84 2.57 2.76
CA LEU A 50 -32.90 3.75 1.90
C LEU A 50 -32.52 5.03 2.66
N PHE A 51 -33.08 5.28 3.84
CA PHE A 51 -32.83 6.50 4.61
C PHE A 51 -31.40 6.58 5.15
N TRP A 52 -30.78 5.45 5.51
CA TRP A 52 -29.38 5.42 5.91
C TRP A 52 -28.42 5.63 4.73
N SER A 53 -28.85 5.33 3.51
CA SER A 53 -28.04 5.53 2.29
C SER A 53 -28.03 6.97 1.77
N LEU A 54 -28.89 7.85 2.30
CA LEU A 54 -29.10 9.21 1.80
C LEU A 54 -28.81 10.25 2.89
N ILE A 55 -28.26 11.39 2.48
CA ILE A 55 -27.91 12.54 3.32
C ILE A 55 -28.99 13.61 3.20
N CYS A 56 -29.33 14.21 4.34
CA CYS A 56 -30.20 15.37 4.37
C CYS A 56 -29.46 16.64 3.89
N THR A 57 -29.96 17.29 2.85
CA THR A 57 -29.42 18.55 2.31
C THR A 57 -30.09 19.77 2.94
N CYS A 58 -30.26 19.78 4.26
CA CYS A 58 -30.92 20.87 5.00
C CYS A 58 -29.97 22.03 5.42
N GLY A 59 -28.67 21.90 5.17
CA GLY A 59 -27.67 22.91 5.56
C GLY A 59 -27.12 22.76 6.99
N CYS A 60 -27.70 21.88 7.80
CA CYS A 60 -27.20 21.46 9.11
C CYS A 60 -26.01 20.48 8.95
N PRO A 61 -25.43 19.94 10.06
CA PRO A 61 -24.39 18.91 9.97
C PRO A 61 -24.80 17.77 9.04
N ARG A 62 -23.82 17.19 8.35
CA ARG A 62 -24.01 16.14 7.34
C ARG A 62 -24.52 14.86 7.99
N GLU A 63 -25.83 14.79 8.21
CA GLU A 63 -26.52 13.63 8.78
C GLU A 63 -27.31 12.87 7.73
N THR A 64 -27.49 11.57 7.95
CA THR A 64 -28.34 10.73 7.09
C THR A 64 -29.82 11.04 7.33
N LEU A 65 -30.66 10.71 6.35
CA LEU A 65 -32.12 10.68 6.57
C LEU A 65 -32.52 9.64 7.62
N GLY A 66 -31.66 8.69 7.98
CA GLY A 66 -31.89 7.78 9.10
C GLY A 66 -31.80 8.43 10.48
N THR A 67 -31.11 9.57 10.60
CA THR A 67 -30.79 10.20 11.89
C THR A 67 -31.29 11.64 12.01
N CYS A 68 -31.35 12.37 10.89
CA CYS A 68 -31.65 13.80 10.89
C CYS A 68 -33.12 14.11 11.24
N ALA A 69 -33.37 14.69 12.40
CA ALA A 69 -34.73 14.96 12.89
C ALA A 69 -35.37 16.28 12.40
N CYS A 70 -34.78 16.97 11.41
CA CYS A 70 -35.31 18.24 10.93
C CYS A 70 -36.55 18.08 10.03
N ASP A 71 -37.34 19.15 9.91
CA ASP A 71 -38.57 19.18 9.10
C ASP A 71 -38.30 18.95 7.58
N ILE A 72 -37.14 19.42 7.10
CA ILE A 72 -36.75 19.14 5.71
C ILE A 72 -36.47 17.64 5.51
N ALA A 73 -35.91 16.96 6.53
CA ALA A 73 -35.70 15.52 6.47
C ALA A 73 -37.01 14.74 6.53
N SER A 74 -38.00 15.18 7.31
CA SER A 74 -39.32 14.53 7.36
C SER A 74 -40.01 14.59 6.00
N GLY A 75 -40.06 15.78 5.36
CA GLY A 75 -40.65 15.92 4.02
C GLY A 75 -39.98 15.06 2.95
N ARG A 76 -38.64 14.91 3.02
CA ARG A 76 -37.89 14.04 2.10
C ARG A 76 -38.15 12.55 2.32
N ARG A 77 -38.31 12.11 3.58
CA ARG A 77 -38.71 10.73 3.87
C ARG A 77 -40.09 10.43 3.30
N GLU A 78 -41.02 11.37 3.40
CA GLU A 78 -42.36 11.21 2.84
C GLU A 78 -42.30 11.04 1.32
N ALA A 79 -41.56 11.91 0.63
CA ALA A 79 -41.36 11.78 -0.83
C ALA A 79 -40.69 10.45 -1.23
N LEU A 80 -39.78 9.93 -0.40
CA LEU A 80 -39.16 8.62 -0.64
C LEU A 80 -40.12 7.45 -0.35
N ARG A 81 -41.00 7.58 0.64
CA ARG A 81 -42.08 6.60 0.89
C ARG A 81 -43.04 6.55 -0.27
N ASP A 82 -43.38 7.68 -0.88
CA ASP A 82 -44.21 7.72 -2.08
C ASP A 82 -43.55 6.96 -3.24
N LEU A 83 -42.23 7.10 -3.42
CA LEU A 83 -41.49 6.35 -4.43
C LEU A 83 -41.50 4.84 -4.14
N LEU A 84 -41.36 4.43 -2.88
CA LEU A 84 -41.46 3.03 -2.48
C LEU A 84 -42.88 2.48 -2.67
N ALA A 85 -43.91 3.28 -2.36
CA ALA A 85 -45.32 2.94 -2.57
C ALA A 85 -45.66 2.75 -4.06
N GLN A 86 -44.96 3.47 -4.96
CA GLN A 86 -45.03 3.28 -6.41
C GLN A 86 -44.32 2.00 -6.90
N GLY A 87 -43.73 1.19 -6.01
CA GLY A 87 -43.01 -0.03 -6.37
C GLY A 87 -41.59 0.21 -6.89
N LYS A 88 -41.01 1.40 -6.67
CA LYS A 88 -39.62 1.65 -7.06
C LYS A 88 -38.63 0.92 -6.16
N THR A 89 -37.52 0.50 -6.74
CA THR A 89 -36.42 -0.10 -5.98
C THR A 89 -35.65 0.97 -5.22
N ILE A 90 -34.83 0.54 -4.24
CA ILE A 90 -33.96 1.42 -3.45
C ILE A 90 -33.04 2.23 -4.39
N GLU A 91 -32.47 1.58 -5.40
CA GLU A 91 -31.57 2.21 -6.37
C GLU A 91 -32.30 3.28 -7.19
N GLN A 92 -33.53 2.99 -7.63
CA GLN A 92 -34.35 3.94 -8.38
C GLN A 92 -34.76 5.14 -7.53
N ALA A 93 -35.07 4.92 -6.24
CA ALA A 93 -35.38 5.99 -5.30
C ALA A 93 -34.14 6.86 -5.01
N GLN A 94 -32.97 6.24 -4.84
CA GLN A 94 -31.69 6.94 -4.73
C GLN A 94 -31.38 7.77 -5.97
N ASP A 95 -31.54 7.20 -7.17
CA ASP A 95 -31.27 7.91 -8.42
C ASP A 95 -32.22 9.10 -8.61
N ALA A 96 -33.50 8.94 -8.26
CA ALA A 96 -34.45 10.05 -8.24
C ALA A 96 -34.02 11.15 -7.25
N TYR A 97 -33.59 10.76 -6.05
CA TYR A 97 -33.11 11.69 -5.02
C TYR A 97 -31.83 12.43 -5.46
N VAL A 98 -30.90 11.74 -6.11
CA VAL A 98 -29.68 12.33 -6.69
C VAL A 98 -30.00 13.30 -7.82
N ALA A 99 -30.95 12.96 -8.68
CA ALA A 99 -31.36 13.84 -9.76
C ALA A 99 -31.88 15.18 -9.22
N MET A 100 -32.54 15.16 -8.05
CA MET A 100 -33.09 16.35 -7.40
C MET A 100 -32.06 17.13 -6.55
N TYR A 101 -31.20 16.44 -5.80
CA TYR A 101 -30.34 17.06 -4.78
C TYR A 101 -28.82 16.93 -5.04
N GLY A 102 -28.44 16.30 -6.15
CA GLY A 102 -27.06 16.11 -6.59
C GLY A 102 -26.35 14.91 -5.95
N ILE A 103 -25.13 14.63 -6.44
CA ILE A 103 -24.33 13.45 -6.06
C ILE A 103 -23.90 13.47 -4.58
N LYS A 104 -23.79 14.66 -3.98
CA LYS A 104 -23.41 14.83 -2.56
C LYS A 104 -24.50 14.40 -1.58
N SER A 105 -25.68 14.04 -2.08
CA SER A 105 -26.81 13.59 -1.30
C SER A 105 -26.77 12.09 -0.97
N LEU A 106 -25.80 11.33 -1.52
CA LEU A 106 -25.56 9.94 -1.11
C LEU A 106 -24.63 9.89 0.11
N ALA A 107 -25.00 9.07 1.09
CA ALA A 107 -24.17 8.77 2.25
C ALA A 107 -22.94 7.94 1.85
N VAL A 108 -23.14 7.00 0.93
CA VAL A 108 -22.09 6.18 0.36
C VAL A 108 -22.03 6.46 -1.14
N PRO A 109 -20.95 7.04 -1.67
CA PRO A 109 -20.84 7.29 -3.11
C PRO A 109 -20.97 5.97 -3.86
N ARG A 110 -21.95 5.86 -4.78
CA ARG A 110 -22.23 4.63 -5.54
C ARG A 110 -20.96 4.13 -6.23
N ASN A 111 -20.61 2.88 -5.97
CA ASN A 111 -19.37 2.21 -6.43
C ASN A 111 -19.37 1.87 -7.94
N GLN A 112 -20.14 2.55 -8.78
CA GLN A 112 -20.32 2.14 -10.16
C GLN A 112 -19.24 2.75 -11.07
N GLY A 113 -18.46 1.88 -11.73
CA GLY A 113 -17.48 2.23 -12.77
C GLY A 113 -16.11 2.65 -12.24
N ALA A 114 -16.01 3.85 -11.66
CA ALA A 114 -14.72 4.44 -11.29
C ALA A 114 -14.01 3.73 -10.12
N ASN A 115 -14.78 3.07 -9.24
CA ASN A 115 -14.22 2.33 -8.11
C ASN A 115 -13.40 1.10 -8.53
N ARG A 116 -13.66 0.53 -9.72
CA ARG A 116 -12.86 -0.60 -10.22
C ARG A 116 -11.45 -0.18 -10.60
N LEU A 117 -11.29 1.03 -11.16
CA LEU A 117 -9.99 1.56 -11.51
C LEU A 117 -9.17 1.91 -10.26
N LEU A 118 -9.84 2.42 -9.22
CA LEU A 118 -9.24 2.66 -7.91
C LEU A 118 -8.63 1.39 -7.29
N TRP A 119 -9.21 0.21 -7.53
CA TRP A 119 -8.66 -1.08 -7.12
C TRP A 119 -7.66 -1.68 -8.12
N ALA A 120 -7.76 -1.34 -9.41
CA ALA A 120 -6.81 -1.79 -10.42
C ALA A 120 -5.41 -1.19 -10.21
N VAL A 121 -5.32 0.08 -9.81
CA VAL A 121 -4.04 0.77 -9.55
C VAL A 121 -3.18 0.05 -8.50
N PRO A 122 -3.66 -0.24 -7.27
CA PRO A 122 -2.86 -0.94 -6.27
C PRO A 122 -2.52 -2.38 -6.69
N ALA A 123 -3.45 -3.09 -7.34
CA ALA A 123 -3.18 -4.44 -7.84
C ALA A 123 -2.07 -4.45 -8.91
N PHE A 124 -2.10 -3.48 -9.83
CA PHE A 124 -1.10 -3.34 -10.88
C PHE A 124 0.28 -2.94 -10.32
N ALA A 125 0.31 -2.03 -9.33
CA ALA A 125 1.54 -1.64 -8.65
C ALA A 125 2.23 -2.84 -7.97
N ILE A 126 1.46 -3.70 -7.29
CA ILE A 126 1.97 -4.93 -6.68
C ILE A 126 2.52 -5.89 -7.74
N MET A 127 1.79 -6.09 -8.83
CA MET A 127 2.21 -6.98 -9.91
C MET A 127 3.53 -6.52 -10.54
N LEU A 128 3.65 -5.22 -10.83
CA LEU A 128 4.89 -4.64 -11.38
C LEU A 128 6.05 -4.75 -10.39
N GLY A 129 5.82 -4.44 -9.11
CA GLY A 129 6.83 -4.56 -8.07
C GLY A 129 7.36 -5.99 -7.92
N ALA A 130 6.46 -6.98 -7.83
CA ALA A 130 6.84 -8.38 -7.75
C ALA A 130 7.61 -8.85 -9.01
N GLY A 131 7.14 -8.45 -10.19
CA GLY A 131 7.82 -8.75 -11.45
C GLY A 131 9.24 -8.17 -11.51
N PHE A 132 9.43 -6.94 -11.06
CA PHE A 132 10.74 -6.28 -11.02
C PHE A 132 11.72 -6.97 -10.06
N VAL A 133 11.27 -7.36 -8.87
CA VAL A 133 12.10 -8.12 -7.91
C VAL A 133 12.52 -9.47 -8.51
N VAL A 134 11.58 -10.22 -9.08
CA VAL A 134 11.90 -11.52 -9.70
C VAL A 134 12.86 -11.36 -10.87
N TYR A 135 12.67 -10.34 -11.71
CA TYR A 135 13.54 -10.05 -12.84
C TYR A 135 14.98 -9.70 -12.41
N THR A 136 15.12 -8.83 -11.41
CA THR A 136 16.44 -8.42 -10.89
C THR A 136 17.17 -9.58 -10.22
N LEU A 137 16.48 -10.39 -9.40
CA LEU A 137 17.04 -11.60 -8.79
C LEU A 137 17.54 -12.60 -9.85
N ARG A 138 16.74 -12.87 -10.89
CA ARG A 138 17.14 -13.75 -12.00
C ARG A 138 18.35 -13.20 -12.77
N ARG A 139 18.40 -11.89 -13.00
CA ARG A 139 19.55 -11.23 -13.66
C ARG A 139 20.83 -11.38 -12.84
N PHE A 140 20.76 -11.20 -11.52
CA PHE A 140 21.92 -11.34 -10.65
C PHE A 140 22.39 -12.78 -10.49
N GLN A 141 21.48 -13.76 -10.40
CA GLN A 141 21.85 -15.17 -10.36
C GLN A 141 22.56 -15.63 -11.64
N ARG A 142 22.10 -15.18 -12.82
CA ARG A 142 22.78 -15.49 -14.10
C ARG A 142 24.17 -14.88 -14.20
N ARG A 143 24.37 -13.68 -13.63
CA ARG A 143 25.69 -13.05 -13.54
C ARG A 143 26.60 -13.75 -12.53
N GLY A 144 26.07 -14.18 -11.39
CA GLY A 144 26.78 -14.99 -10.40
C GLY A 144 27.26 -16.30 -11.02
N ALA A 145 26.38 -17.04 -11.70
CA ALA A 145 26.72 -18.28 -12.39
C ALA A 145 27.78 -18.09 -13.48
N ALA A 146 27.75 -16.98 -14.24
CA ALA A 146 28.77 -16.67 -15.24
C ALA A 146 30.13 -16.32 -14.60
N ILE A 147 30.14 -15.61 -13.48
CA ILE A 147 31.36 -15.30 -12.73
C ILE A 147 31.94 -16.56 -12.08
N ASP A 148 31.10 -17.44 -11.53
CA ASP A 148 31.54 -18.72 -10.95
C ASP A 148 32.05 -19.68 -12.03
N ALA A 149 31.40 -19.73 -13.20
CA ALA A 149 31.88 -20.49 -14.35
C ALA A 149 33.22 -19.96 -14.87
N ALA A 150 33.39 -18.64 -14.96
CA ALA A 150 34.66 -18.01 -15.35
C ALA A 150 35.77 -18.26 -14.31
N LYS A 151 35.44 -18.27 -13.01
CA LYS A 151 36.37 -18.59 -11.92
C LYS A 151 36.80 -20.06 -11.96
N LYS A 152 35.86 -20.98 -12.21
CA LYS A 152 36.15 -22.42 -12.42
C LYS A 152 36.95 -22.67 -13.70
N ALA A 153 36.69 -21.94 -14.78
CA ALA A 153 37.45 -22.05 -16.04
C ALA A 153 38.89 -21.54 -15.88
N LYS A 154 39.10 -20.43 -15.15
CA LYS A 154 40.45 -19.98 -14.76
C LYS A 154 41.17 -20.99 -13.86
N ALA A 155 40.49 -21.59 -12.89
CA ALA A 155 41.07 -22.61 -12.02
C ALA A 155 41.45 -23.90 -12.76
N LYS A 156 40.75 -24.24 -13.86
CA LYS A 156 41.06 -25.42 -14.69
C LYS A 156 42.15 -25.19 -15.75
N THR A 157 42.43 -23.94 -16.12
CA THR A 157 43.41 -23.59 -17.17
C THR A 157 44.75 -23.14 -16.57
N SER A 158 44.80 -22.87 -15.27
CA SER A 158 46.10 -22.78 -14.58
C SER A 158 46.73 -24.18 -14.59
N PRO A 159 47.91 -24.37 -15.22
CA PRO A 159 48.68 -25.58 -14.95
C PRO A 159 48.93 -25.59 -13.44
N VAL A 160 48.70 -26.74 -12.80
CA VAL A 160 49.22 -26.98 -11.46
C VAL A 160 50.74 -26.93 -11.57
N LYS A 161 51.31 -25.74 -11.45
CA LYS A 161 52.55 -25.59 -10.71
C LYS A 161 52.12 -25.44 -9.27
N ASP A 162 52.53 -26.37 -8.44
CA ASP A 162 52.78 -26.08 -7.02
C ASP A 162 53.79 -24.92 -6.98
N SER A 163 53.25 -23.72 -7.04
CA SER A 163 53.96 -22.46 -6.85
C SER A 163 52.97 -21.51 -6.19
N LYS A 164 52.54 -21.87 -4.98
CA LYS A 164 52.37 -20.82 -3.97
C LYS A 164 53.80 -20.35 -3.72
N GLY A 165 54.12 -19.19 -4.31
CA GLY A 165 55.49 -18.80 -4.65
C GLY A 165 56.45 -18.90 -3.46
N ARG A 166 57.50 -19.71 -3.63
CA ARG A 166 58.82 -19.38 -3.09
C ARG A 166 59.15 -18.00 -3.61
N ASP A 167 59.24 -17.04 -2.71
CA ASP A 167 59.80 -15.73 -3.01
C ASP A 167 61.28 -15.68 -2.60
N ASP A 168 61.94 -14.58 -2.93
CA ASP A 168 63.33 -14.30 -2.55
C ASP A 168 63.54 -14.36 -1.02
N TYR A 169 62.47 -14.17 -0.25
CA TYR A 169 62.50 -14.21 1.22
C TYR A 169 62.56 -15.65 1.74
N ASP A 170 61.77 -16.57 1.17
CA ASP A 170 61.81 -17.99 1.51
C ASP A 170 63.20 -18.60 1.22
N ASP A 171 63.84 -18.21 0.10
CA ASP A 171 65.18 -18.68 -0.26
C ASP A 171 66.26 -18.15 0.72
N ARG A 172 66.11 -16.91 1.22
CA ARG A 172 67.04 -16.33 2.21
C ARG A 172 66.88 -16.98 3.59
N LEU A 173 65.65 -17.34 3.97
CA LEU A 173 65.35 -18.03 5.23
C LEU A 173 66.00 -19.42 5.29
N ASP A 174 65.93 -20.17 4.18
CA ASP A 174 66.59 -21.48 4.05
C ASP A 174 68.12 -21.37 4.18
N GLN A 175 68.68 -20.23 3.79
CA GLN A 175 70.12 -19.98 3.85
C GLN A 175 70.56 -19.60 5.27
N GLU A 176 69.78 -18.77 5.96
CA GLU A 176 69.99 -18.40 7.37
C GLU A 176 69.84 -19.63 8.30
N LEU A 177 68.89 -20.53 8.02
CA LEU A 177 68.72 -21.78 8.78
C LEU A 177 69.94 -22.71 8.71
N LYS A 178 70.58 -22.81 7.53
CA LYS A 178 71.77 -23.66 7.34
C LYS A 178 73.01 -23.10 8.03
N ASP A 179 73.10 -21.79 8.17
CA ASP A 179 74.23 -21.15 8.85
C ASP A 179 74.21 -21.49 10.35
N LEU A 180 73.02 -21.38 10.97
CA LEU A 180 72.80 -21.66 12.40
C LEU A 180 73.03 -23.11 12.82
N ASP A 181 72.83 -24.08 11.91
CA ASP A 181 73.09 -25.50 12.21
C ASP A 181 74.58 -25.88 12.12
N ASN A 182 75.43 -24.98 11.62
CA ASN A 182 76.88 -25.21 11.47
C ASN A 182 77.73 -24.43 12.49
N GLU A 183 77.11 -23.75 13.47
CA GLU A 183 77.74 -23.12 14.64
C GLU A 183 77.52 -23.95 15.92
#